data_AF-A0A448Z5R4-F1
#
_entry.id   AF-A0A448Z5R4-F1
#
_cell.length_a   1.000
_cell.length_b   1.000
_cell.length_c   1.000
_cell.angle_alpha   90.00
_cell.angle_beta   90.00
_cell.angle_gamma   90.00
#
_symmetry.space_group_name_H-M   'P 1'
#
loop_
_entity.id
_entity.type
_entity.pdbx_description
1 polymer ?
#
loop_
_entity_poly.entity_id
_entity_poly.type
_entity_poly.pdbx_seq_one_letter_code
_entity_poly.pdbx_strand_id
1 'polypeptide(L)'
;MELETGSNGNMYQVSYSEANVGKMVKSSKIRVTWDFFSNGGRQHQVVLAWSKSTGKQQITMDGTEVWFGRNKGRSVLDHNWKTRDESLKLHVLATCAPPMNEHFRNYELLINGQLFASLPSCGREDSSFAPLLPSVGTGKLSSIIEILYPNGYTPPLDKDQLRQQKQKQQQQGARLQDLAPSRSNTSSKLVPYNNNETVAHRPIVDLLI
;
A
#
# COMPACT_ATOMS: atom_id res chain seq x y z
N MET A 1 16.62 12.40 15.92
CA MET A 1 16.11 11.14 15.33
C MET A 1 16.48 11.17 13.87
N GLU A 2 17.69 10.73 13.59
CA GLU A 2 18.17 10.54 12.23
C GLU A 2 17.44 9.33 11.65
N LEU A 3 16.73 9.56 10.54
CA LEU A 3 16.20 8.48 9.74
C LEU A 3 17.40 7.77 9.15
N GLU A 4 17.69 6.55 9.60
CA GLU A 4 18.69 5.72 8.95
C GLU A 4 18.27 5.54 7.50
N THR A 5 18.93 6.28 6.62
CA THR A 5 19.01 6.00 5.19
C THR A 5 19.82 4.71 5.06
N GLY A 6 19.20 3.60 5.46
CA GLY A 6 19.75 2.26 5.33
C GLY A 6 20.30 2.14 3.92
N SER A 7 21.60 1.83 3.85
CA SER A 7 22.39 1.84 2.62
C SER A 7 21.51 1.48 1.44
N ASN A 8 21.29 2.43 0.53
CA ASN A 8 20.63 2.21 -0.76
C ASN A 8 21.46 1.16 -1.49
N GLY A 9 21.20 -0.11 -1.19
CA GLY A 9 21.95 -1.17 -1.78
C GLY A 9 21.63 -1.20 -3.27
N ASN A 10 22.59 -1.71 -4.02
CA ASN A 10 22.59 -1.78 -5.47
C ASN A 10 21.37 -2.56 -6.00
N MET A 11 20.22 -1.89 -6.08
CA MET A 11 19.00 -2.37 -6.68
C MET A 11 18.86 -1.77 -8.07
N TYR A 12 18.44 -2.58 -9.03
CA TYR A 12 18.29 -2.13 -10.41
C TYR A 12 17.01 -2.66 -11.03
N GLN A 13 16.36 -1.85 -11.86
CA GLN A 13 15.30 -2.32 -12.75
C GLN A 13 15.90 -3.20 -13.84
N VAL A 14 15.25 -4.32 -14.14
CA VAL A 14 15.57 -5.15 -15.31
C VAL A 14 14.51 -4.90 -16.39
N SER A 15 13.23 -5.06 -16.04
CA SER A 15 12.13 -4.84 -16.98
C SER A 15 10.82 -4.56 -16.28
N TYR A 16 9.94 -3.87 -16.99
CA TYR A 16 8.54 -3.67 -16.65
C TYR A 16 7.67 -4.09 -17.84
N SER A 17 6.56 -4.78 -17.58
CA SER A 17 5.58 -5.06 -18.62
C SER A 17 4.15 -5.11 -18.10
N GLU A 18 3.23 -4.62 -18.92
CA GLU A 18 1.78 -4.75 -18.75
C GLU A 18 1.19 -5.46 -19.96
N ALA A 19 0.40 -6.51 -19.72
CA ALA A 19 -0.21 -7.29 -20.78
C ALA A 19 -1.64 -7.72 -20.45
N ASN A 20 -2.53 -7.60 -21.44
CA ASN A 20 -3.88 -8.16 -21.41
C ASN A 20 -3.83 -9.68 -21.70
N VAL A 21 -4.17 -10.51 -20.72
CA VAL A 21 -3.96 -11.97 -20.72
C VAL A 21 -5.24 -12.80 -20.51
N GLY A 22 -6.43 -12.20 -20.68
CA GLY A 22 -7.70 -12.93 -20.55
C GLY A 22 -7.85 -14.01 -21.63
N LYS A 23 -8.39 -15.18 -21.24
CA LYS A 23 -8.56 -16.33 -22.16
C LYS A 23 -9.60 -16.09 -23.25
N MET A 24 -10.82 -15.71 -22.85
CA MET A 24 -11.93 -15.45 -23.80
C MET A 24 -11.88 -14.02 -24.32
N VAL A 25 -11.71 -13.05 -23.41
CA VAL A 25 -11.59 -11.63 -23.75
C VAL A 25 -10.24 -11.16 -23.21
N LYS A 26 -9.27 -10.83 -24.09
CA LYS A 26 -7.91 -10.50 -23.68
C LYS A 26 -7.87 -9.41 -22.61
N SER A 27 -8.67 -8.35 -22.76
CA SER A 27 -8.73 -7.20 -21.85
C SER A 27 -9.40 -7.47 -20.49
N SER A 28 -10.02 -8.64 -20.30
CA SER A 28 -10.71 -8.99 -19.05
C SER A 28 -9.78 -9.35 -17.90
N LYS A 29 -8.50 -9.60 -18.19
CA LYS A 29 -7.47 -9.89 -17.20
C LYS A 29 -6.18 -9.18 -17.59
N ILE A 30 -5.60 -8.45 -16.65
CA ILE A 30 -4.28 -7.83 -16.81
C ILE A 30 -3.24 -8.67 -16.07
N ARG A 31 -2.03 -8.70 -16.62
CA ARG A 31 -0.81 -9.17 -15.97
C ARG A 31 0.20 -8.04 -15.98
N VAL A 32 0.75 -7.72 -14.82
CA VAL A 32 1.82 -6.74 -14.64
C VAL A 32 3.02 -7.46 -14.07
N THR A 33 4.19 -7.24 -14.65
CA THR A 33 5.44 -7.91 -14.26
C THR A 33 6.50 -6.86 -14.02
N TRP A 34 7.17 -6.98 -12.88
CA TRP A 34 8.35 -6.21 -12.51
C TRP A 34 9.51 -7.16 -12.29
N ASP A 35 10.61 -6.93 -13.00
CA ASP A 35 11.86 -7.66 -12.82
C ASP A 35 12.92 -6.68 -12.30
N PHE A 36 13.61 -7.04 -11.23
CA PHE A 36 14.68 -6.23 -10.64
C PHE A 36 15.80 -7.08 -10.04
N PHE A 37 16.97 -6.48 -9.90
CA PHE A 37 18.05 -7.00 -9.07
C PHE A 37 17.97 -6.42 -7.67
N SER A 38 18.17 -7.27 -6.65
CA SER A 38 18.37 -6.88 -5.26
C SER A 38 19.85 -6.97 -4.86
N ASN A 39 20.14 -6.52 -3.64
CA ASN A 39 21.48 -6.58 -3.06
C ASN A 39 22.04 -8.01 -3.12
N GLY A 40 23.28 -8.14 -3.60
CA GLY A 40 23.91 -9.45 -3.83
C GLY A 40 23.67 -10.02 -5.23
N GLY A 41 23.11 -9.23 -6.15
CA GLY A 41 22.97 -9.62 -7.56
C GLY A 41 21.87 -10.66 -7.82
N ARG A 42 20.96 -10.85 -6.85
CA ARG A 42 19.84 -11.77 -6.99
C ARG A 42 18.74 -11.11 -7.82
N GLN A 43 18.34 -11.75 -8.91
CA GLN A 43 17.19 -11.31 -9.70
C GLN A 43 15.90 -11.77 -9.04
N HIS A 44 14.90 -10.88 -9.02
CA HIS A 44 13.56 -11.16 -8.56
C HIS A 44 12.54 -10.78 -9.63
N GLN A 45 11.46 -11.54 -9.67
CA GLN A 45 10.30 -11.27 -10.50
C GLN A 45 9.05 -11.19 -9.62
N VAL A 46 8.36 -10.05 -9.67
CA VAL A 46 7.05 -9.86 -9.05
C VAL A 46 6.00 -9.78 -10.14
N VAL A 47 4.94 -10.57 -10.02
CA VAL A 47 3.83 -10.60 -10.98
C VAL A 47 2.52 -10.33 -10.26
N LEU A 48 1.77 -9.34 -10.74
CA LEU A 48 0.38 -9.12 -10.40
C LEU A 48 -0.51 -9.64 -11.54
N ALA A 49 -1.46 -10.51 -11.22
CA ALA A 49 -2.51 -10.93 -12.14
C ALA A 49 -3.87 -10.49 -11.61
N TRP A 50 -4.62 -9.68 -12.38
CA TRP A 50 -5.91 -9.12 -11.94
C TRP A 50 -7.00 -9.31 -13.00
N SER A 51 -8.06 -10.02 -12.65
CA SER A 51 -9.30 -10.10 -13.44
C SER A 51 -10.19 -8.89 -13.18
N LYS A 52 -10.39 -8.04 -14.20
CA LYS A 52 -11.21 -6.83 -14.12
C LYS A 52 -12.69 -7.15 -13.86
N SER A 53 -13.20 -8.23 -14.48
CA SER A 53 -14.59 -8.64 -14.35
C SER A 53 -14.93 -9.25 -12.99
N THR A 54 -14.04 -10.06 -12.42
CA THR A 54 -14.32 -10.76 -11.16
C THR A 54 -13.74 -10.07 -9.93
N GLY A 55 -12.79 -9.15 -10.12
CA GLY A 55 -12.00 -8.55 -9.04
C GLY A 55 -11.00 -9.51 -8.39
N LYS A 56 -10.80 -10.72 -8.96
CA LYS A 56 -9.81 -11.68 -8.46
C LYS A 56 -8.41 -11.17 -8.76
N GLN A 57 -7.54 -11.23 -7.77
CA GLN A 57 -6.19 -10.71 -7.80
C GLN A 57 -5.24 -11.77 -7.22
N GLN A 58 -4.04 -11.87 -7.79
CA GLN A 58 -3.00 -12.78 -7.35
C GLN A 58 -1.65 -12.07 -7.50
N ILE A 59 -0.82 -12.17 -6.47
CA ILE A 59 0.56 -11.69 -6.47
C ILE A 59 1.47 -12.90 -6.29
N THR A 60 2.44 -13.04 -7.19
CA THR A 60 3.50 -14.04 -7.07
C THR A 60 4.86 -13.35 -7.07
N MET A 61 5.81 -13.92 -6.34
CA MET A 61 7.21 -13.52 -6.34
C MET A 61 8.07 -14.76 -6.63
N ASP A 62 8.94 -14.68 -7.63
CA ASP A 62 9.83 -15.77 -8.05
C ASP A 62 9.06 -17.10 -8.26
N GLY A 63 7.89 -17.00 -8.89
CA GLY A 63 7.00 -18.14 -9.16
C GLY A 63 6.19 -18.65 -7.95
N THR A 64 6.43 -18.13 -6.74
CA THR A 64 5.72 -18.53 -5.52
C THR A 64 4.57 -17.57 -5.22
N GLU A 65 3.40 -18.08 -4.84
CA GLU A 65 2.28 -17.25 -4.43
C GLU A 65 2.56 -16.53 -3.12
N VAL A 66 2.48 -15.19 -3.17
CA VAL A 66 2.58 -14.32 -2.00
C VAL A 66 1.20 -14.01 -1.45
N TRP A 67 0.26 -13.74 -2.35
CA TRP A 67 -1.08 -13.33 -1.97
C TRP A 67 -2.10 -13.68 -3.05
N PHE A 68 -3.28 -14.10 -2.61
CA PHE A 68 -4.44 -14.32 -3.46
C PHE A 68 -5.68 -13.77 -2.78
N GLY A 69 -6.52 -13.08 -3.54
CA GLY A 69 -7.73 -12.50 -2.99
C GLY A 69 -8.74 -12.06 -4.04
N ARG A 70 -9.86 -11.55 -3.55
CA ARG A 70 -10.91 -10.98 -4.38
C ARG A 70 -11.51 -9.78 -3.68
N ASN A 71 -11.28 -8.60 -4.22
CA ASN A 71 -11.92 -7.39 -3.74
C ASN A 71 -13.18 -7.12 -4.56
N LYS A 72 -14.32 -7.64 -4.08
CA LYS A 72 -15.63 -7.27 -4.63
C LYS A 72 -15.92 -5.81 -4.24
N GLY A 73 -16.02 -4.92 -5.23
CA GLY A 73 -16.40 -3.52 -5.01
C GLY A 73 -15.27 -2.54 -4.72
N ARG A 74 -14.01 -2.99 -4.60
CA ARG A 74 -12.85 -2.07 -4.60
C ARG A 74 -12.07 -2.24 -5.90
N SER A 75 -11.94 -1.14 -6.64
CA SER A 75 -11.12 -1.03 -7.84
C SER A 75 -9.63 -0.90 -7.54
N VAL A 76 -9.25 -0.87 -6.24
CA VAL A 76 -7.90 -0.64 -5.73
C VAL A 76 -7.37 -1.85 -4.96
N LEU A 77 -6.09 -2.10 -5.12
CA LEU A 77 -5.25 -3.06 -4.39
C LEU A 77 -4.12 -2.28 -3.69
N ASP A 78 -3.97 -2.53 -2.40
CA ASP A 78 -2.88 -2.07 -1.53
C ASP A 78 -2.42 -3.31 -0.75
N HIS A 79 -1.27 -3.86 -1.13
CA HIS A 79 -0.76 -5.07 -0.50
C HIS A 79 0.75 -5.01 -0.31
N ASN A 80 1.18 -5.14 0.94
CA ASN A 80 2.58 -5.16 1.33
C ASN A 80 2.96 -6.47 2.03
N TRP A 81 4.21 -6.88 1.86
CA TRP A 81 4.80 -8.04 2.51
C TRP A 81 6.31 -7.86 2.67
N LYS A 82 6.95 -8.81 3.36
CA LYS A 82 8.41 -8.90 3.46
C LYS A 82 8.87 -10.25 2.94
N THR A 83 10.09 -10.32 2.42
CA THR A 83 10.74 -11.60 2.16
C THR A 83 11.04 -12.33 3.46
N ARG A 84 11.21 -13.65 3.38
CA ARG A 84 11.48 -14.50 4.55
C ARG A 84 12.76 -14.11 5.31
N ASP A 85 13.75 -13.62 4.59
CA ASP A 85 15.02 -13.12 5.13
C ASP A 85 14.96 -11.64 5.54
N GLU A 86 13.79 -11.01 5.43
CA GLU A 86 13.53 -9.60 5.71
C GLU A 86 14.38 -8.59 4.91
N SER A 87 15.13 -9.06 3.91
CA SER A 87 15.99 -8.22 3.07
C SER A 87 15.20 -7.26 2.19
N LEU A 88 13.96 -7.63 1.84
CA LEU A 88 13.07 -6.83 1.00
C LEU A 88 11.73 -6.61 1.70
N LYS A 89 11.28 -5.35 1.71
CA LYS A 89 9.93 -4.92 2.06
C LYS A 89 9.26 -4.46 0.76
N LEU A 90 8.24 -5.19 0.34
CA LEU A 90 7.60 -5.02 -0.95
C LEU A 90 6.18 -4.48 -0.76
N HIS A 91 5.74 -3.61 -1.67
CA HIS A 91 4.39 -3.07 -1.67
C HIS A 91 3.88 -2.91 -3.10
N VAL A 92 2.82 -3.65 -3.44
CA VAL A 92 2.10 -3.48 -4.69
C VAL A 92 0.91 -2.56 -4.47
N LEU A 93 0.88 -1.46 -5.21
CA LEU A 93 -0.25 -0.55 -5.33
C LEU A 93 -0.83 -0.68 -6.72
N ALA A 94 -2.13 -0.89 -6.85
CA ALA A 94 -2.73 -1.08 -8.15
C ALA A 94 -4.19 -0.63 -8.21
N THR A 95 -4.61 -0.13 -9.37
CA THR A 95 -6.03 0.12 -9.67
C THR A 95 -6.42 -0.44 -11.03
N CYS A 96 -7.66 -0.89 -11.17
CA CYS A 96 -8.25 -1.25 -12.46
C CYS A 96 -9.27 -0.22 -12.97
N ALA A 97 -9.48 0.87 -12.23
CA ALA A 97 -10.29 2.02 -12.60
C ALA A 97 -9.41 3.29 -12.57
N PRO A 98 -8.58 3.51 -13.60
CA PRO A 98 -7.81 4.74 -13.72
C PRO A 98 -8.74 5.97 -13.72
N PRO A 99 -8.29 7.11 -13.17
CA PRO A 99 -8.83 8.42 -13.56
C PRO A 99 -8.70 8.60 -15.09
N MET A 100 -9.52 9.45 -15.71
CA MET A 100 -9.58 9.68 -17.19
C MET A 100 -8.26 10.10 -17.89
N ASN A 101 -7.11 10.12 -17.20
CA ASN A 101 -5.82 10.48 -17.78
C ASN A 101 -5.13 9.25 -18.41
N GLU A 102 -4.87 9.31 -19.72
CA GLU A 102 -4.18 8.25 -20.47
C GLU A 102 -2.76 7.94 -19.97
N HIS A 103 -2.10 8.90 -19.32
CA HIS A 103 -0.75 8.75 -18.77
C HIS A 103 -0.72 8.33 -17.30
N PHE A 104 -1.87 7.97 -16.73
CA PHE A 104 -1.94 7.57 -15.33
C PHE A 104 -1.35 6.17 -15.12
N ARG A 105 -0.32 6.07 -14.26
CA ARG A 105 0.26 4.77 -13.88
C ARG A 105 -0.64 4.05 -12.89
N ASN A 106 -1.29 3.01 -13.39
CA ASN A 106 -2.25 2.21 -12.65
C ASN A 106 -1.61 1.25 -11.65
N TYR A 107 -0.36 0.89 -11.87
CA TYR A 107 0.33 -0.19 -11.16
C TYR A 107 1.70 0.31 -10.74
N GLU A 108 2.00 0.20 -9.45
CA GLU A 108 3.27 0.59 -8.87
C GLU A 108 3.76 -0.52 -7.94
N LEU A 109 5.07 -0.74 -7.97
CA LEU A 109 5.77 -1.59 -7.02
C LEU A 109 6.72 -0.69 -6.23
N LEU A 110 6.68 -0.82 -4.91
CA LEU A 110 7.69 -0.24 -4.02
C LEU A 110 8.56 -1.34 -3.44
N ILE A 111 9.86 -1.10 -3.44
CA ILE A 111 10.90 -1.99 -2.91
C ILE A 111 11.66 -1.19 -1.86
N ASN A 112 11.60 -1.63 -0.61
CA ASN A 112 12.16 -0.92 0.55
C ASN A 112 11.70 0.54 0.66
N GLY A 113 10.48 0.83 0.20
CA GLY A 113 9.90 2.17 0.18
C GLY A 113 10.29 3.03 -1.02
N GLN A 114 11.17 2.55 -1.90
CA GLN A 114 11.52 3.22 -3.16
C GLN A 114 10.62 2.70 -4.29
N LEU A 115 10.15 3.60 -5.16
CA LEU A 115 9.40 3.23 -6.36
C LEU A 115 10.29 2.42 -7.30
N PHE A 116 9.77 1.32 -7.84
CA PHE A 116 10.44 0.54 -8.87
C PHE A 116 10.88 1.45 -10.02
N ALA A 117 10.01 2.35 -10.49
CA ALA A 117 10.30 3.28 -11.58
C ALA A 117 11.44 4.28 -11.29
N SER A 118 11.82 4.47 -10.02
CA SER A 118 12.96 5.32 -9.63
C SER A 118 14.26 4.57 -9.38
N LEU A 119 14.28 3.24 -9.50
CA LEU A 119 15.52 2.47 -9.44
C LEU A 119 16.37 2.71 -10.71
N PRO A 120 17.70 2.62 -10.64
CA PRO A 120 18.54 2.67 -11.83
C PRO A 120 18.25 1.46 -12.75
N SER A 121 18.27 1.62 -14.07
CA SER A 121 18.07 0.51 -15.02
C SER A 121 19.36 -0.28 -15.26
N CYS A 122 19.27 -1.61 -15.26
CA CYS A 122 20.34 -2.52 -15.62
C CYS A 122 20.15 -2.98 -17.08
N GLY A 123 20.82 -2.32 -18.03
CA GLY A 123 20.86 -2.77 -19.43
C GLY A 123 20.62 -1.68 -20.47
N ARG A 124 21.66 -1.47 -21.29
CA ARG A 124 21.82 -0.70 -22.55
C ARG A 124 21.22 0.70 -22.65
N GLU A 125 22.00 1.58 -23.27
CA GLU A 125 21.72 2.98 -23.62
C GLU A 125 20.48 3.20 -24.53
N ASP A 126 19.69 2.15 -24.77
CA ASP A 126 18.48 2.17 -25.60
C ASP A 126 17.24 2.26 -24.68
N SER A 127 17.14 3.38 -23.96
CA SER A 127 16.20 3.66 -22.88
C SER A 127 14.74 3.87 -23.33
N SER A 128 14.11 2.86 -23.94
CA SER A 128 12.69 2.90 -24.35
C SER A 128 11.75 2.05 -23.47
N PHE A 129 12.29 1.28 -22.52
CA PHE A 129 11.50 0.35 -21.69
C PHE A 129 11.37 0.74 -20.20
N ALA A 130 12.06 1.79 -19.75
CA ALA A 130 11.91 2.26 -18.38
C ALA A 130 10.58 3.03 -18.24
N PRO A 131 9.73 2.71 -17.24
CA PRO A 131 8.54 3.49 -16.96
C PRO A 131 8.93 4.95 -16.72
N LEU A 132 8.38 5.87 -17.52
CA LEU A 132 8.66 7.30 -17.36
C LEU A 132 8.32 7.71 -15.92
N LEU A 133 9.30 8.36 -15.26
CA LEU A 133 9.10 8.93 -13.94
C LEU A 133 7.94 9.92 -13.95
N PRO A 134 7.16 10.01 -12.87
CA PRO A 134 6.09 11.00 -12.79
C PRO A 134 6.70 12.40 -12.90
N SER A 135 6.12 13.25 -13.76
CA SER A 135 6.47 14.66 -13.83
C SER A 135 6.00 15.34 -12.53
N VAL A 136 6.90 15.46 -11.56
CA VAL A 136 6.62 16.16 -10.30
C VAL A 136 6.35 17.64 -10.62
N GLY A 137 5.14 18.12 -10.39
CA GLY A 137 4.86 19.57 -10.35
C GLY A 137 3.75 20.10 -11.26
N THR A 138 3.10 19.29 -12.09
CA THR A 138 2.03 19.80 -12.99
C THR A 138 0.64 19.87 -12.36
N GLY A 139 0.48 19.58 -11.06
CA GLY A 139 -0.84 19.52 -10.39
C GLY A 139 -1.77 18.42 -10.93
N LYS A 140 -1.28 17.59 -11.86
CA LYS A 140 -2.02 16.52 -12.52
C LYS A 140 -1.59 15.19 -11.91
N LEU A 141 -2.57 14.44 -11.38
CA LEU A 141 -2.32 13.10 -10.85
C LEU A 141 -1.76 12.18 -11.95
N SER A 142 -0.61 11.59 -11.68
CA SER A 142 0.19 10.82 -12.63
C SER A 142 0.30 9.35 -12.24
N SER A 143 0.00 8.98 -10.99
CA SER A 143 0.12 7.61 -10.50
C SER A 143 -0.83 7.30 -9.33
N ILE A 144 -1.15 6.01 -9.16
CA ILE A 144 -1.94 5.49 -8.05
C ILE A 144 -1.36 5.83 -6.68
N ILE A 145 -0.03 5.97 -6.56
CA ILE A 145 0.58 6.33 -5.29
C ILE A 145 0.17 7.73 -4.82
N GLU A 146 -0.04 8.68 -5.74
CA GLU A 146 -0.45 10.05 -5.41
C GLU A 146 -1.90 10.11 -4.93
N ILE A 147 -2.74 9.16 -5.38
CA ILE A 147 -4.13 9.03 -4.92
C ILE A 147 -4.18 8.42 -3.53
N LEU A 148 -3.44 7.33 -3.30
CA LEU A 148 -3.48 6.61 -2.03
C LEU A 148 -2.67 7.31 -0.93
N TYR A 149 -1.63 8.04 -1.32
CA TYR A 149 -0.69 8.69 -0.44
C TYR A 149 -0.45 10.15 -0.87
N PRO A 150 -1.47 11.02 -0.79
CA PRO A 150 -1.38 12.41 -1.27
C PRO A 150 -0.36 13.26 -0.50
N ASN A 151 -0.03 12.85 0.74
CA ASN A 151 0.96 13.51 1.59
C ASN A 151 2.34 12.84 1.52
N GLY A 152 2.56 12.00 0.51
CA GLY A 152 3.75 11.17 0.40
C GLY A 152 3.58 9.79 1.01
N TYR A 153 4.33 8.84 0.48
CA TYR A 153 4.28 7.44 0.89
C TYR A 153 4.95 7.25 2.25
N THR A 154 4.19 6.74 3.21
CA THR A 154 4.72 6.23 4.47
C THR A 154 4.64 4.72 4.44
N PRO A 155 5.76 3.99 4.58
CA PRO A 155 5.74 2.55 4.64
C PRO A 155 4.78 2.06 5.72
N PRO A 156 3.91 1.08 5.43
CA PRO A 156 3.03 0.51 6.44
C PRO A 156 3.84 0.03 7.64
N LEU A 157 3.41 0.45 8.83
CA LEU A 157 3.98 -0.02 10.09
C LEU A 157 3.83 -1.53 10.17
N ASP A 158 4.88 -2.20 10.64
CA ASP A 158 4.84 -3.63 10.87
C ASP A 158 3.70 -3.96 11.85
N LYS A 159 2.97 -5.05 11.61
CA LYS A 159 1.89 -5.50 12.51
C LYS A 159 2.42 -5.70 13.93
N ASP A 160 3.66 -6.14 14.06
CA ASP A 160 4.31 -6.31 15.37
C ASP A 160 4.64 -4.98 16.03
N GLN A 161 5.08 -3.98 15.26
CA GLN A 161 5.26 -2.61 15.78
C GLN A 161 3.93 -2.00 16.21
N LEU A 162 2.86 -2.22 15.43
CA LEU A 162 1.52 -1.76 15.77
C LEU A 162 1.00 -2.42 17.06
N ARG A 163 1.26 -3.71 17.24
CA ARG A 163 0.94 -4.44 18.47
C ARG A 163 1.71 -3.89 19.67
N GLN A 164 3.01 -3.65 19.53
CA GLN A 164 3.84 -3.06 20.59
C GLN A 164 3.41 -1.65 20.96
N GLN A 165 3.02 -0.82 19.99
CA GLN A 165 2.53 0.54 20.24
C GLN A 165 1.22 0.53 21.01
N LYS A 166 0.28 -0.37 20.65
CA LYS A 166 -0.95 -0.58 21.41
C LYS A 166 -0.68 -1.01 22.85
N GLN A 167 0.28 -1.93 23.06
CA GLN A 167 0.67 -2.36 24.41
C GLN A 167 1.27 -1.22 25.23
N LYS A 168 2.13 -0.38 24.64
CA LYS A 168 2.71 0.80 25.32
C LYS A 168 1.64 1.82 25.72
N GLN A 169 0.65 2.07 24.87
CA GLN A 169 -0.46 2.99 25.18
C GLN A 169 -1.34 2.46 26.32
N GLN A 170 -1.60 1.15 26.37
CA GLN A 170 -2.36 0.53 27.47
C GLN A 170 -1.61 0.64 28.81
N GLN A 171 -0.29 0.45 28.83
CA GLN A 171 0.51 0.59 30.05
C GLN A 171 0.58 2.03 30.56
N GLN A 172 0.66 3.02 29.66
CA GLN A 172 0.65 4.43 30.05
C GLN A 172 -0.72 4.89 30.57
N GLY A 173 -1.81 4.38 29.99
CA GLY A 173 -3.18 4.66 30.47
C GLY A 173 -3.44 4.09 31.87
N ALA A 174 -2.93 2.89 32.17
CA ALA A 174 -3.06 2.28 33.51
C ALA A 174 -2.30 3.08 34.59
N ARG A 175 -1.10 3.56 34.26
CA ARG A 175 -0.22 4.28 35.21
C ARG A 175 -0.76 5.65 35.65
N LEU A 176 -1.65 6.25 34.85
CA LEU A 176 -2.30 7.53 35.19
C LEU A 176 -3.50 7.36 36.12
N GLN A 177 -4.08 6.15 36.23
CA GLN A 177 -5.18 5.89 37.17
C GLN A 177 -4.70 5.67 38.60
N ASP A 178 -3.47 5.18 38.78
CA ASP A 178 -2.84 5.00 40.10
C ASP A 178 -2.34 6.31 40.75
N LEU A 179 -2.37 7.43 40.00
CA LEU A 179 -1.99 8.76 40.49
C LEU A 179 -3.20 9.66 40.78
N ALA A 180 -4.42 9.15 40.64
CA ALA A 180 -5.61 9.90 41.05
C ALA A 180 -5.67 9.94 42.58
N PRO A 181 -5.58 11.13 43.22
CA PRO A 181 -5.74 11.24 44.66
C PRO A 181 -7.14 10.76 45.06
N SER A 182 -7.18 9.88 46.05
CA SER A 182 -8.37 9.45 46.79
C SER A 182 -9.31 10.63 47.03
N ARG A 183 -10.36 10.74 46.19
CA ARG A 183 -11.47 11.65 46.46
C ARG A 183 -12.33 10.99 47.52
N SER A 184 -12.32 11.58 48.71
CA SER A 184 -13.23 11.27 49.79
C SER A 184 -14.68 11.36 49.31
N ASN A 185 -15.44 10.30 49.62
CA ASN A 185 -16.87 10.19 49.36
C ASN A 185 -17.64 11.31 50.07
N THR A 186 -18.20 12.24 49.31
CA THR A 186 -19.38 13.00 49.72
C THR A 186 -20.58 12.54 48.92
N SER A 187 -21.47 11.85 49.63
CA SER A 187 -22.76 11.37 49.14
C SER A 187 -23.67 12.57 48.86
N SER A 188 -23.96 12.81 47.58
CA SER A 188 -25.12 13.61 47.17
C SER A 188 -25.90 12.83 46.12
N LYS A 189 -27.07 12.33 46.54
CA LYS A 189 -28.12 11.81 45.67
C LYS A 189 -28.51 12.88 44.66
N LEU A 190 -28.30 12.63 43.37
CA LEU A 190 -28.98 13.35 42.29
C LEU A 190 -29.60 12.37 41.30
N VAL A 191 -30.77 12.77 40.86
CA VAL A 191 -31.82 12.05 40.13
C VAL A 191 -31.38 11.74 38.68
N PRO A 192 -31.78 10.60 38.10
CA PRO A 192 -31.49 10.32 36.69
C PRO A 192 -32.41 11.16 35.79
N TYR A 193 -31.80 11.99 34.93
CA TYR A 193 -32.49 12.60 33.79
C TYR A 193 -32.23 11.74 32.56
N ASN A 194 -33.32 11.25 31.96
CA ASN A 194 -33.35 10.31 30.86
C ASN A 194 -33.58 11.08 29.55
N ASN A 195 -32.56 11.24 28.71
CA ASN A 195 -32.72 11.81 27.37
C ASN A 195 -32.27 10.79 26.32
N ASN A 196 -33.26 10.09 25.76
CA ASN A 196 -33.16 9.39 24.49
C ASN A 196 -33.20 10.42 23.36
N GLU A 197 -32.07 10.66 22.68
CA GLU A 197 -32.09 11.21 21.32
C GLU A 197 -31.21 10.35 20.41
N THR A 198 -31.90 9.53 19.63
CA THR A 198 -31.36 8.70 18.55
C THR A 198 -31.12 9.59 17.34
N VAL A 199 -29.89 10.05 17.12
CA VAL A 199 -29.51 10.70 15.85
C VAL A 199 -28.93 9.65 14.90
N ALA A 200 -29.72 9.29 13.90
CA ALA A 200 -29.34 8.40 12.81
C ALA A 200 -28.29 9.06 11.91
N HIS A 201 -27.04 8.58 11.97
CA HIS A 201 -26.02 8.90 10.98
C HIS A 201 -26.28 8.09 9.69
N ARG A 202 -26.59 8.79 8.60
CA ARG A 202 -26.54 8.23 7.24
C ARG A 202 -25.08 8.13 6.78
N PRO A 203 -24.61 7.01 6.20
CA PRO A 203 -23.35 7.00 5.49
C PRO A 203 -23.51 7.67 4.12
N ILE A 204 -22.77 8.75 3.91
CA ILE A 204 -22.43 9.32 2.60
C ILE A 204 -21.18 8.58 2.14
N VAL A 205 -21.28 7.74 1.11
CA VAL A 205 -20.21 7.44 0.14
C VAL A 205 -20.80 6.58 -0.98
N ASP A 206 -21.26 7.25 -2.03
CA ASP A 206 -21.26 6.72 -3.39
C ASP A 206 -20.88 7.89 -4.30
N LEU A 207 -19.58 8.09 -4.48
CA LEU A 207 -19.07 8.95 -5.53
C LEU A 207 -17.77 8.35 -6.03
N LEU A 208 -17.86 7.59 -7.12
CA LEU A 208 -16.87 7.44 -8.19
C LEU A 208 -17.46 6.47 -9.23
N ILE A 209 -18.11 7.07 -10.22
CA ILE A 209 -18.31 6.50 -11.56
C ILE A 209 -17.09 6.87 -12.39
#